data_AF-A0A928SM54-F1
#
_entry.id   AF-A0A928SM54-F1
#
_cell.length_a   1.000
_cell.length_b   1.000
_cell.length_c   1.000
_cell.angle_alpha   90.00
_cell.angle_beta   90.00
_cell.angle_gamma   90.00
#
_symmetry.space_group_name_H-M   'P 1'
#
loop_
_entity.id
_entity.type
_entity.pdbx_description
1 polymer ?
#
loop_
_entity_poly.entity_id
_entity_poly.type
_entity_poly.pdbx_seq_one_letter_code
_entity_poly.pdbx_strand_id
1 'polypeptide(L)'
;MSNYHTIIHTDGGASPNPGEGAYVAILQNGDRTAVVRGYAPHATNQQMELAAVIAGLHALKSTRIPVQVYTDSQYVEAGASTWIKGWRKNGWKTRDGKPLANVELWQELDSIMAKFVISWHKVDGHAGVEMNVKADHLVGDTRDARGIASRYQITDISTIESTWNFTQFQTQQVNPLVAQMRKELAGLLDPSLSGDMTASLANLQAKLRKE
;
A
#
# COMPACT_ATOMS: atom_id res chain seq x y z
N MET A 1 -16.43 -5.14 -30.70
CA MET A 1 -15.36 -5.25 -29.68
C MET A 1 -16.03 -5.73 -28.41
N SER A 2 -15.66 -6.90 -27.89
CA SER A 2 -16.16 -7.35 -26.60
C SER A 2 -15.65 -6.39 -25.52
N ASN A 3 -16.57 -5.84 -24.73
CA ASN A 3 -16.30 -4.92 -23.61
C ASN A 3 -15.69 -5.70 -22.44
N TYR A 4 -14.50 -6.28 -22.61
CA TYR A 4 -13.77 -6.85 -21.49
C TYR A 4 -13.17 -5.68 -20.71
N HIS A 5 -13.75 -5.40 -19.55
CA HIS A 5 -13.16 -4.55 -18.53
C HIS A 5 -12.89 -5.39 -17.29
N THR A 6 -11.74 -5.16 -16.67
CA THR A 6 -11.47 -5.68 -15.34
C THR A 6 -11.99 -4.66 -14.33
N ILE A 7 -12.78 -5.10 -13.35
CA ILE A 7 -13.20 -4.25 -12.22
C ILE A 7 -12.41 -4.68 -10.99
N ILE A 8 -11.91 -3.72 -10.23
CA ILE A 8 -11.28 -3.95 -8.93
C ILE A 8 -12.03 -3.11 -7.89
N HIS A 9 -12.60 -3.78 -6.89
CA HIS A 9 -13.11 -3.14 -5.68
C HIS A 9 -12.06 -3.24 -4.59
N THR A 10 -11.75 -2.14 -3.93
CA THR A 10 -10.67 -2.10 -2.93
C THR A 10 -11.13 -1.46 -1.64
N ASP A 11 -10.69 -2.03 -0.54
CA ASP A 11 -10.84 -1.47 0.79
C ASP A 11 -9.63 -1.84 1.67
N GLY A 12 -9.34 -1.02 2.67
CA GLY A 12 -8.30 -1.28 3.65
C GLY A 12 -8.43 -0.39 4.88
N GLY A 13 -8.07 -0.95 6.04
CA GLY A 13 -8.18 -0.23 7.30
C GLY A 13 -7.28 -0.79 8.38
N ALA A 14 -6.98 0.05 9.37
CA ALA A 14 -6.21 -0.29 10.56
C ALA A 14 -6.99 0.06 11.84
N SER A 15 -6.89 -0.79 12.86
CA SER A 15 -7.45 -0.51 14.18
C SER A 15 -6.54 -1.03 15.29
N PRO A 16 -6.09 -0.17 16.24
CA PRO A 16 -6.18 1.29 16.20
C PRO A 16 -5.45 1.89 14.96
N ASN A 17 -5.46 3.21 14.77
CA ASN A 17 -4.79 3.87 13.64
C ASN A 17 -3.69 4.83 14.15
N PRO A 18 -2.39 4.44 14.11
CA PRO A 18 -1.84 3.19 13.58
C PRO A 18 -2.06 1.97 14.49
N GLY A 19 -2.05 0.76 13.91
CA GLY A 19 -2.34 -0.50 14.61
C GLY A 19 -2.41 -1.68 13.65
N GLU A 20 -3.16 -2.73 14.01
CA GLU A 20 -3.32 -3.90 13.14
C GLU A 20 -4.12 -3.53 11.88
N GLY A 21 -3.50 -3.71 10.73
CA GLY A 21 -4.05 -3.35 9.42
C GLY A 21 -4.39 -4.55 8.55
N ALA A 22 -5.41 -4.41 7.71
CA ALA A 22 -5.69 -5.34 6.63
C ALA A 22 -6.16 -4.60 5.37
N TYR A 23 -5.93 -5.21 4.22
CA TYR A 23 -6.38 -4.71 2.92
C TYR A 23 -7.01 -5.84 2.10
N VAL A 24 -7.95 -5.48 1.24
CA VAL A 24 -8.66 -6.40 0.34
C VAL A 24 -8.86 -5.75 -1.02
N ALA A 25 -8.62 -6.52 -2.08
CA ALA A 25 -9.02 -6.22 -3.44
C ALA A 25 -9.83 -7.38 -4.03
N ILE A 26 -11.03 -7.09 -4.51
CA ILE A 26 -11.88 -8.04 -5.24
C ILE A 26 -11.77 -7.71 -6.72
N LEU A 27 -11.26 -8.64 -7.51
CA LEU A 27 -11.03 -8.51 -8.95
C LEU A 27 -12.13 -9.26 -9.70
N GLN A 28 -12.75 -8.62 -10.69
CA GLN A 28 -13.79 -9.21 -11.53
C GLN A 28 -13.46 -9.04 -13.01
N ASN A 29 -13.59 -10.13 -13.77
CA ASN A 29 -13.48 -10.13 -15.23
C ASN A 29 -14.47 -11.13 -15.83
N GLY A 30 -15.57 -10.63 -16.38
CA GLY A 30 -16.73 -11.45 -16.74
C GLY A 30 -17.26 -12.19 -15.50
N ASP A 31 -17.47 -13.49 -15.61
CA ASP A 31 -17.98 -14.33 -14.51
C ASP A 31 -16.91 -14.73 -13.50
N ARG A 32 -15.64 -14.36 -13.73
CA ARG A 32 -14.52 -14.73 -12.86
C ARG A 32 -14.34 -13.68 -11.78
N THR A 33 -14.26 -14.14 -10.54
CA THR A 33 -13.94 -13.30 -9.38
C THR A 33 -12.74 -13.86 -8.64
N ALA A 34 -11.80 -13.00 -8.26
CA ALA A 34 -10.67 -13.33 -7.40
C ALA A 34 -10.59 -12.34 -6.24
N VAL A 35 -10.06 -12.78 -5.10
CA VAL A 35 -9.85 -11.92 -3.92
C VAL A 35 -8.38 -11.97 -3.56
N VAL A 36 -7.78 -10.79 -3.45
CA VAL A 36 -6.43 -10.59 -2.92
C VAL A 36 -6.58 -9.86 -1.59
N ARG A 37 -5.85 -10.31 -0.57
CA ARG A 37 -5.91 -9.72 0.76
C ARG A 37 -4.58 -9.83 1.46
N GLY A 38 -4.34 -8.94 2.43
CA GLY A 38 -3.15 -8.99 3.26
C GLY A 38 -3.39 -8.39 4.63
N TYR A 39 -2.49 -8.72 5.54
CA TYR A 39 -2.48 -8.24 6.92
C TYR A 39 -1.13 -7.59 7.21
N ALA A 40 -1.14 -6.57 8.05
CA ALA A 40 0.04 -5.91 8.57
C ALA A 40 -0.11 -5.77 10.10
N PRO A 41 0.87 -6.22 10.91
CA PRO A 41 0.79 -6.07 12.36
C PRO A 41 0.83 -4.61 12.81
N HIS A 42 1.36 -3.72 11.98
CA HIS A 42 1.41 -2.28 12.24
C HIS A 42 1.29 -1.47 10.95
N ALA A 43 0.17 -0.80 10.76
CA ALA A 43 -0.11 0.07 9.62
C ALA A 43 -1.12 1.18 9.99
N THR A 44 -1.29 2.13 9.07
CA THR A 44 -2.37 3.14 9.12
C THR A 44 -3.49 2.80 8.13
N ASN A 45 -4.66 3.43 8.27
CA ASN A 45 -5.75 3.29 7.29
C ASN A 45 -5.28 3.61 5.86
N GLN A 46 -4.67 4.77 5.66
CA GLN A 46 -4.17 5.22 4.36
C GLN A 46 -3.17 4.24 3.73
N GLN A 47 -2.32 3.60 4.54
CA GLN A 47 -1.38 2.58 4.05
C GLN A 47 -2.11 1.33 3.55
N MET A 48 -3.17 0.90 4.25
CA MET A 48 -3.96 -0.27 3.86
C MET A 48 -4.84 0.02 2.64
N GLU A 49 -5.42 1.22 2.55
CA GLU A 49 -6.16 1.67 1.36
C GLU A 49 -5.26 1.68 0.11
N LEU A 50 -4.03 2.20 0.22
CA LEU A 50 -3.03 2.14 -0.88
C LEU A 50 -2.62 0.71 -1.21
N ALA A 51 -2.36 -0.10 -0.18
CA ALA A 51 -1.97 -1.50 -0.33
C ALA A 51 -3.02 -2.33 -1.08
N ALA A 52 -4.31 -2.06 -0.84
CA ALA A 52 -5.42 -2.72 -1.53
C ALA A 52 -5.33 -2.55 -3.05
N VAL A 53 -5.16 -1.30 -3.52
CA VAL A 53 -5.03 -1.03 -4.97
C VAL A 53 -3.75 -1.62 -5.54
N ILE A 54 -2.61 -1.43 -4.87
CA ILE A 54 -1.32 -1.94 -5.34
C ILE A 54 -1.39 -3.47 -5.51
N ALA A 55 -1.90 -4.17 -4.50
CA ALA A 55 -2.05 -5.62 -4.54
C ALA A 55 -3.03 -6.08 -5.64
N GLY A 56 -4.15 -5.36 -5.82
CA GLY A 56 -5.11 -5.64 -6.88
C GLY A 56 -4.51 -5.51 -8.27
N LEU A 57 -3.74 -4.46 -8.53
CA LEU A 57 -3.08 -4.25 -9.82
C LEU A 57 -1.96 -5.27 -10.09
N HIS A 58 -1.16 -5.62 -9.07
CA HIS A 58 -0.08 -6.61 -9.18
C HIS A 58 -0.60 -8.03 -9.47
N ALA A 59 -1.84 -8.33 -9.08
CA ALA A 59 -2.46 -9.62 -9.33
C ALA A 59 -2.94 -9.80 -10.78
N LEU A 60 -3.05 -8.72 -11.57
CA LEU A 60 -3.51 -8.78 -12.96
C LEU A 60 -2.42 -9.32 -13.91
N LYS A 61 -2.80 -10.30 -14.73
CA LYS A 61 -1.91 -10.92 -15.73
C LYS A 61 -1.73 -10.15 -17.03
N SER A 62 -2.63 -9.21 -17.29
CA SER A 62 -2.62 -8.48 -18.55
C SER A 62 -2.86 -7.01 -18.31
N THR A 63 -1.92 -6.24 -18.82
CA THR A 63 -1.96 -4.78 -18.86
C THR A 63 -2.74 -4.24 -20.06
N ARG A 64 -3.20 -5.11 -20.97
CA ARG A 64 -3.91 -4.74 -22.20
C ARG A 64 -5.41 -4.52 -22.01
N ILE A 65 -5.96 -4.95 -20.87
CA ILE A 65 -7.38 -4.83 -20.55
C ILE A 65 -7.57 -3.58 -19.69
N PRO A 66 -8.48 -2.65 -20.07
CA PRO A 66 -8.79 -1.49 -19.23
C PRO A 66 -9.29 -1.92 -17.84
N VAL A 67 -8.84 -1.20 -16.82
CA VAL A 67 -9.16 -1.47 -15.41
C VAL A 67 -10.03 -0.36 -14.85
N GLN A 68 -11.11 -0.74 -14.20
CA GLN A 68 -11.94 0.17 -13.41
C GLN A 68 -11.67 -0.07 -11.93
N VAL A 69 -11.16 0.93 -11.22
CA VAL A 69 -10.88 0.83 -9.78
C VAL A 69 -11.98 1.56 -9.02
N TYR A 70 -12.66 0.83 -8.14
CA TYR A 70 -13.68 1.32 -7.23
C TYR A 70 -13.11 1.34 -5.81
N THR A 71 -13.14 2.50 -5.19
CA THR A 71 -12.67 2.73 -3.82
C THR A 71 -13.53 3.80 -3.16
N ASP A 72 -13.76 3.69 -1.86
CA ASP A 72 -14.37 4.75 -1.05
C ASP A 72 -13.33 5.74 -0.49
N SER A 73 -12.04 5.40 -0.59
CA SER A 73 -10.95 6.28 -0.19
C SER A 73 -10.78 7.44 -1.17
N GLN A 74 -11.18 8.64 -0.72
CA GLN A 74 -10.84 9.88 -1.41
C GLN A 74 -9.32 10.10 -1.48
N TYR A 75 -8.58 9.63 -0.47
CA TYR A 75 -7.13 9.76 -0.43
C TYR A 75 -6.49 9.00 -1.59
N VAL A 76 -6.95 7.78 -1.85
CA VAL A 76 -6.47 6.95 -2.96
C VAL A 76 -6.98 7.48 -4.29
N GLU A 77 -8.29 7.73 -4.43
CA GLU A 77 -8.88 8.14 -5.71
C GLU A 77 -8.27 9.46 -6.19
N ALA A 78 -8.38 10.54 -5.41
CA ALA A 78 -7.91 11.86 -5.82
C ALA A 78 -6.37 11.90 -5.89
N GLY A 79 -5.71 11.15 -5.01
CA GLY A 79 -4.25 11.01 -5.03
C GLY A 79 -3.75 10.40 -6.33
N ALA A 80 -4.32 9.28 -6.75
CA ALA A 80 -3.91 8.58 -7.97
C ALA A 80 -4.40 9.26 -9.25
N SER A 81 -5.62 9.78 -9.28
CA SER A 81 -6.21 10.40 -10.48
C SER A 81 -5.67 11.80 -10.76
N THR A 82 -5.36 12.56 -9.70
CA THR A 82 -5.09 14.01 -9.78
C THR A 82 -3.75 14.41 -9.18
N TRP A 83 -3.49 14.10 -7.90
CA TRP A 83 -2.38 14.72 -7.15
C TRP A 83 -1.00 14.15 -7.52
N ILE A 84 -0.92 12.88 -7.89
CA ILE A 84 0.34 12.17 -8.15
C ILE A 84 1.19 12.84 -9.23
N LYS A 85 0.56 13.49 -10.23
CA LYS A 85 1.26 14.24 -11.28
C LYS A 85 2.03 15.43 -10.69
N GLY A 86 1.42 16.12 -9.72
CA GLY A 86 2.03 17.24 -9.00
C GLY A 86 3.15 16.78 -8.08
N TRP A 87 2.93 15.70 -7.33
CA TRP A 87 3.94 15.12 -6.45
C TRP A 87 5.15 14.61 -7.23
N ARG A 88 4.95 13.92 -8.36
CA ARG A 88 6.06 13.51 -9.21
C ARG A 88 6.87 14.71 -9.71
N LYS A 89 6.21 15.79 -10.13
CA LYS A 89 6.87 17.01 -10.61
C LYS A 89 7.66 17.74 -9.52
N ASN A 90 7.21 17.69 -8.27
CA ASN A 90 7.85 18.40 -7.16
C ASN A 90 8.83 17.54 -6.33
N GLY A 91 9.18 16.35 -6.83
CA GLY A 91 10.11 15.44 -6.16
C GLY A 91 9.52 14.79 -4.90
N TRP A 92 8.22 14.47 -4.94
CA TRP A 92 7.47 13.80 -3.89
C TRP A 92 7.43 14.55 -2.56
N LYS A 93 7.14 15.85 -2.65
CA LYS A 93 7.04 16.76 -1.50
C LYS A 93 5.65 17.35 -1.38
N THR A 94 5.28 17.77 -0.18
CA THR A 94 4.10 18.60 0.03
C THR A 94 4.35 20.02 -0.47
N ARG A 95 3.29 20.84 -0.52
CA ARG A 95 3.40 22.27 -0.89
C ARG A 95 4.39 23.03 0.01
N ASP A 96 4.53 22.61 1.26
CA ASP A 96 5.44 23.23 2.24
C ASP A 96 6.88 22.67 2.17
N GLY A 97 7.19 21.87 1.15
CA GLY A 97 8.52 21.30 0.92
C GLY A 97 8.90 20.11 1.82
N LYS A 98 7.98 19.65 2.68
CA LYS A 98 8.17 18.45 3.49
C LYS A 98 8.05 17.19 2.64
N PRO A 99 8.69 16.07 3.01
CA PRO A 99 8.43 14.78 2.38
C PRO A 99 6.93 14.44 2.38
N LEU A 100 6.43 13.90 1.27
CA LEU A 100 5.06 13.40 1.19
C LEU A 100 4.90 12.16 2.08
N ALA A 101 3.81 12.08 2.85
CA ALA A 101 3.49 10.88 3.61
C ALA A 101 3.22 9.69 2.67
N ASN A 102 3.66 8.50 3.06
CA ASN A 102 3.52 7.26 2.28
C ASN A 102 4.17 7.34 0.88
N VAL A 103 5.25 8.11 0.73
CA VAL A 103 5.89 8.35 -0.57
C VAL A 103 6.29 7.04 -1.27
N GLU A 104 6.74 6.04 -0.53
CA GLU A 104 7.17 4.75 -1.07
C GLU A 104 5.98 3.99 -1.68
N LEU A 105 4.82 3.99 -1.01
CA LEU A 105 3.60 3.37 -1.53
C LEU A 105 3.05 4.14 -2.73
N TRP A 106 3.12 5.47 -2.72
CA TRP A 106 2.73 6.28 -3.86
C TRP A 106 3.63 6.08 -5.08
N GLN A 107 4.94 5.93 -4.87
CA GLN A 107 5.89 5.62 -5.94
C GLN A 107 5.66 4.22 -6.51
N GLU A 108 5.40 3.23 -5.65
CA GLU A 108 5.02 1.88 -6.08
C GLU A 108 3.71 1.91 -6.89
N LEU A 109 2.70 2.66 -6.42
CA LEU A 109 1.44 2.83 -7.12
C LEU A 109 1.65 3.54 -8.48
N ASP A 110 2.41 4.63 -8.57
CA ASP A 110 2.72 5.31 -9.86
C ASP A 110 3.38 4.34 -10.85
N SER A 111 4.36 3.57 -10.37
CA SER A 111 5.11 2.59 -11.17
C SER A 111 4.20 1.52 -11.77
N ILE A 112 3.29 0.93 -10.97
CA ILE A 112 2.38 -0.09 -11.48
C ILE A 112 1.28 0.50 -12.36
N MET A 113 0.69 1.64 -11.97
CA MET A 113 -0.37 2.30 -12.74
C MET A 113 0.09 2.67 -14.15
N ALA A 114 1.36 3.04 -14.34
CA ALA A 114 1.93 3.37 -15.64
C ALA A 114 1.79 2.23 -16.68
N LYS A 115 1.55 0.99 -16.24
CA LYS A 115 1.35 -0.16 -17.10
C LYS A 115 -0.08 -0.32 -17.60
N PHE A 116 -1.07 0.32 -16.96
CA PHE A 116 -2.49 0.07 -17.21
C PHE A 116 -3.22 1.32 -17.72
N VAL A 117 -4.34 1.10 -18.42
CA VAL A 117 -5.35 2.13 -18.66
C VAL A 117 -6.39 2.02 -17.54
N ILE A 118 -6.38 2.98 -16.62
CA ILE A 118 -7.20 2.95 -15.39
C ILE A 118 -8.25 4.06 -15.40
N SER A 119 -9.50 3.69 -15.12
CA SER A 119 -10.55 4.64 -14.74
C SER A 119 -10.86 4.51 -13.25
N TRP A 120 -10.93 5.64 -12.56
CA TRP A 120 -11.17 5.70 -11.12
C TRP A 120 -12.62 6.04 -10.81
N HIS A 121 -13.20 5.32 -9.86
CA HIS A 121 -14.58 5.48 -9.42
C HIS A 121 -14.60 5.59 -7.90
N LYS A 122 -14.84 6.81 -7.40
CA LYS A 122 -15.10 7.01 -5.98
C LYS A 122 -16.52 6.52 -5.67
N VAL A 123 -16.66 5.67 -4.67
CA VAL A 123 -17.96 5.26 -4.13
C VAL A 123 -18.17 5.85 -2.75
N ASP A 124 -19.43 5.98 -2.33
CA ASP A 124 -19.73 6.38 -0.97
C ASP A 124 -19.48 5.19 -0.02
N GLY A 125 -18.78 5.43 1.09
CA GLY A 125 -18.46 4.39 2.07
C GLY A 125 -19.73 3.73 2.63
N HIS A 126 -19.70 2.40 2.70
CA HIS A 126 -20.77 1.51 3.23
C HIS A 126 -22.19 1.66 2.63
N ALA A 127 -22.37 2.35 1.50
CA ALA A 127 -23.68 2.48 0.87
C ALA A 127 -23.62 2.38 -0.66
N GLY A 128 -24.26 1.35 -1.21
CA GLY A 128 -24.72 1.33 -2.61
C GLY A 128 -23.98 0.41 -3.59
N VAL A 129 -22.77 -0.06 -3.26
CA VAL A 129 -22.02 -1.00 -4.12
C VAL A 129 -21.72 -2.29 -3.36
N GLU A 130 -22.43 -3.37 -3.72
CA GLU A 130 -22.38 -4.68 -3.05
C GLU A 130 -20.94 -5.19 -2.88
N MET A 131 -20.10 -5.04 -3.90
CA MET A 131 -18.71 -5.50 -3.85
C MET A 131 -17.83 -4.64 -2.94
N ASN A 132 -18.14 -3.37 -2.74
CA ASN A 132 -17.41 -2.52 -1.79
C ASN A 132 -17.77 -2.88 -0.35
N VAL A 133 -19.06 -3.12 -0.07
CA VAL A 133 -19.53 -3.65 1.22
C VAL A 133 -18.88 -5.00 1.52
N LYS A 134 -18.77 -5.86 0.50
CA LYS A 134 -18.07 -7.13 0.64
C LYS A 134 -16.57 -6.96 0.94
N ALA A 135 -15.91 -5.99 0.31
CA ALA A 135 -14.50 -5.70 0.58
C ALA A 135 -14.29 -5.24 2.04
N ASP A 136 -15.13 -4.34 2.53
CA ASP A 136 -15.13 -3.86 3.93
C ASP A 136 -15.27 -5.00 4.94
N HIS A 137 -16.28 -5.86 4.75
CA HIS A 137 -16.45 -7.04 5.61
C HIS A 137 -15.21 -7.96 5.58
N LEU A 138 -14.62 -8.17 4.41
CA LEU A 138 -13.42 -8.98 4.27
C LEU A 138 -12.19 -8.34 4.92
N VAL A 139 -12.10 -7.01 5.03
CA VAL A 139 -11.02 -6.33 5.77
C VAL A 139 -11.10 -6.69 7.24
N GLY A 140 -12.30 -6.63 7.84
CA GLY A 140 -12.56 -7.07 9.21
C GLY A 140 -12.13 -8.52 9.45
N ASP A 141 -12.66 -9.44 8.63
CA ASP A 141 -12.33 -10.87 8.71
C ASP A 141 -10.82 -11.14 8.57
N THR A 142 -10.16 -10.42 7.66
CA THR A 142 -8.72 -10.59 7.39
C THR A 142 -7.88 -10.13 8.57
N ARG A 143 -8.26 -9.02 9.20
CA ARG A 143 -7.59 -8.49 10.39
C ARG A 143 -7.77 -9.41 11.59
N ASP A 144 -9.00 -9.85 11.85
CA ASP A 144 -9.33 -10.72 12.99
C ASP A 144 -8.62 -12.07 12.88
N ALA A 145 -8.48 -12.58 11.64
CA ALA A 145 -7.71 -13.78 11.39
C ALA A 145 -6.18 -13.56 11.40
N ARG A 146 -5.68 -12.32 11.54
CA ARG A 146 -4.25 -11.95 11.36
C ARG A 146 -3.65 -12.45 10.04
N GLY A 147 -4.47 -12.55 9.00
CA GLY A 147 -4.11 -13.22 7.76
C GLY A 147 -3.97 -14.76 7.83
N ILE A 148 -4.20 -15.39 8.99
CA ILE A 148 -4.14 -16.84 9.25
C ILE A 148 -5.41 -17.57 8.81
N ALA A 149 -6.43 -16.87 8.28
CA ALA A 149 -7.49 -17.48 7.47
C ALA A 149 -6.91 -17.95 6.12
N SER A 150 -6.02 -18.94 6.21
CA SER A 150 -5.65 -19.80 5.12
C SER A 150 -6.92 -20.46 4.59
N ARG A 151 -7.11 -20.39 3.26
CA ARG A 151 -8.09 -21.17 2.49
C ARG A 151 -9.55 -20.73 2.61
N TYR A 152 -9.89 -19.52 2.15
CA TYR A 152 -11.08 -19.41 1.32
C TYR A 152 -10.65 -19.13 -0.12
N GLN A 153 -11.21 -19.96 -0.98
CA GLN A 153 -10.76 -20.24 -2.33
C GLN A 153 -10.84 -18.98 -3.18
N ILE A 154 -9.67 -18.55 -3.66
CA ILE A 154 -9.56 -18.08 -5.04
C ILE A 154 -10.22 -19.18 -5.88
N THR A 155 -11.41 -18.93 -6.41
CA THR A 155 -12.19 -19.96 -7.11
C THR A 155 -11.58 -20.36 -8.44
N ASP A 156 -10.52 -19.67 -8.91
CA ASP A 156 -9.66 -20.17 -9.98
C ASP A 156 -8.21 -19.64 -9.87
N ILE A 157 -7.33 -20.39 -9.20
CA ILE A 157 -5.91 -20.06 -8.94
C ILE A 157 -5.03 -20.10 -10.21
N SER A 158 -5.60 -20.38 -11.38
CA SER A 158 -4.88 -20.25 -12.65
C SER A 158 -4.61 -18.79 -13.06
N THR A 159 -4.96 -17.78 -12.25
CA THR A 159 -5.12 -16.37 -12.68
C THR A 159 -4.29 -15.31 -11.95
N ILE A 160 -3.47 -15.65 -10.94
CA ILE A 160 -2.59 -14.68 -10.27
C ILE A 160 -1.17 -14.77 -10.83
N GLU A 161 -0.58 -13.62 -11.18
CA GLU A 161 0.84 -13.53 -11.62
C GLU A 161 1.80 -13.23 -10.47
N SER A 162 1.36 -12.45 -9.47
CA SER A 162 2.17 -12.12 -8.30
C SER A 162 1.32 -11.85 -7.06
N THR A 163 1.85 -12.17 -5.87
CA THR A 163 1.26 -11.79 -4.59
C THR A 163 2.11 -10.68 -3.98
N TRP A 164 1.89 -9.44 -4.41
CA TRP A 164 2.48 -8.29 -3.73
C TRP A 164 2.04 -8.31 -2.26
N ASN A 165 2.99 -8.13 -1.35
CA ASN A 165 2.77 -8.26 0.09
C ASN A 165 3.29 -7.02 0.81
N PHE A 166 2.39 -6.35 1.53
CA PHE A 166 2.70 -5.12 2.25
C PHE A 166 3.80 -5.28 3.31
N THR A 167 3.76 -6.34 4.12
CA THR A 167 4.77 -6.56 5.17
C THR A 167 6.16 -6.77 4.58
N GLN A 168 6.25 -7.50 3.46
CA GLN A 168 7.51 -7.67 2.73
C GLN A 168 7.98 -6.36 2.13
N PHE A 169 7.08 -5.58 1.51
CA PHE A 169 7.38 -4.26 0.98
C PHE A 169 7.93 -3.32 2.07
N GLN A 170 7.25 -3.21 3.22
CA GLN A 170 7.74 -2.43 4.36
C GLN A 170 9.11 -2.90 4.84
N THR A 171 9.31 -4.21 4.99
CA THR A 171 10.60 -4.78 5.43
C THR A 171 11.73 -4.41 4.46
N GLN A 172 11.46 -4.44 3.15
CA GLN A 172 12.42 -4.06 2.12
C GLN A 172 12.75 -2.57 2.13
N GLN A 173 11.84 -1.70 2.58
CA GLN A 173 12.14 -0.27 2.77
C GLN A 173 12.98 -0.02 4.04
N VAL A 174 12.71 -0.76 5.12
CA VAL A 174 13.44 -0.62 6.40
C VAL A 174 14.87 -1.15 6.28
N ASN A 175 15.11 -2.24 5.55
CA ASN A 175 16.43 -2.88 5.47
C ASN A 175 17.55 -1.95 4.94
N PRO A 176 17.37 -1.20 3.84
CA PRO A 176 18.36 -0.23 3.34
C PRO A 176 18.62 0.91 4.32
N LEU A 177 17.57 1.45 4.95
CA LEU A 177 17.70 2.51 5.95
C LEU A 177 18.47 2.01 7.18
N VAL A 178 18.10 0.83 7.71
CA VAL A 178 18.80 0.19 8.84
C VAL A 178 20.24 -0.15 8.48
N ALA A 179 20.50 -0.64 7.25
CA ALA A 179 21.85 -0.91 6.78
C ALA A 179 22.69 0.38 6.67
N GLN A 180 22.11 1.47 6.18
CA GLN A 180 22.74 2.78 6.12
C GLN A 180 23.01 3.34 7.53
N MET A 181 22.03 3.27 8.43
CA MET A 181 22.18 3.71 9.82
C MET A 181 23.24 2.90 10.57
N ARG A 182 23.31 1.58 10.34
CA ARG A 182 24.38 0.73 10.88
C ARG A 182 25.75 1.16 10.37
N LYS A 183 25.86 1.53 9.09
CA LYS A 183 27.10 2.04 8.49
C LYS A 183 27.50 3.39 9.10
N GLU A 184 26.55 4.30 9.29
CA GLU A 184 26.78 5.60 9.93
C GLU A 184 27.17 5.46 11.42
N LEU A 185 26.48 4.57 12.15
CA LEU A 185 26.79 4.28 13.55
C LEU A 185 28.15 3.59 13.71
N ALA A 186 28.51 2.69 12.80
CA ALA A 186 29.83 2.05 12.79
C ALA A 186 30.95 3.07 12.53
N GLY A 187 30.72 4.09 11.70
CA GLY A 187 31.66 5.20 11.50
C GLY A 187 31.79 6.12 12.72
N LEU A 188 30.74 6.24 13.53
CA LEU A 188 30.76 6.99 14.80
C LEU A 188 31.43 6.23 15.96
N LEU A 189 31.44 4.90 15.88
CA LEU A 189 32.09 4.02 16.87
C LEU A 189 33.54 3.67 16.49
N ASP A 190 34.11 4.34 15.47
CA ASP A 190 35.53 4.23 15.15
C ASP A 190 36.37 4.73 16.34
N PRO A 191 37.13 3.85 17.04
CA PRO A 191 37.88 4.22 18.24
C PRO A 191 38.97 5.27 17.98
N SER A 192 39.29 5.58 16.72
CA SER A 192 40.28 6.58 16.32
C SER A 192 39.74 8.03 16.29
N LEU A 193 38.43 8.23 16.40
CA LEU A 193 37.79 9.55 16.40
C LEU A 193 37.29 9.92 17.81
N SER A 194 38.21 10.37 18.68
CA SER A 194 37.93 10.78 20.06
C SER A 194 37.31 12.20 20.15
N GLY A 195 36.14 12.39 19.55
CA GLY A 195 35.28 13.56 19.78
C GLY A 195 34.06 13.18 20.62
N ASP A 196 33.47 14.12 21.36
CA ASP A 196 32.38 13.90 22.32
C ASP A 196 31.18 13.11 21.73
N MET A 197 31.26 11.77 21.89
CA MET A 197 30.27 10.81 21.41
C MET A 197 28.90 10.98 22.07
N THR A 198 28.83 11.60 23.25
CA THR A 198 27.61 11.64 24.05
C THR A 198 26.55 12.55 23.44
N ALA A 199 26.96 13.69 22.86
CA ALA A 199 26.05 14.62 22.18
C ALA A 199 25.47 14.04 20.87
N SER A 200 26.29 13.30 20.10
CA SER A 200 25.87 12.67 18.84
C SER A 200 24.91 11.50 19.06
N LEU A 201 25.15 10.67 20.08
CA LEU A 201 24.25 9.58 20.46
C LEU A 201 22.91 10.10 20.97
N ALA A 202 22.91 11.17 21.78
CA ALA A 202 21.69 11.78 22.29
C ALA A 202 20.82 12.37 21.16
N ASN A 203 21.43 13.00 20.15
CA ASN A 203 20.71 13.53 18.98
C ASN A 203 20.13 12.41 18.08
N LEU A 204 20.84 11.29 17.94
CA LEU A 204 20.33 10.13 17.18
C LEU A 204 19.14 9.47 17.91
N GLN A 205 19.26 9.31 19.23
CA GLN A 205 18.16 8.79 20.08
C GLN A 205 16.95 9.73 20.12
N ALA A 206 17.17 11.04 20.03
CA ALA A 206 16.08 12.02 19.95
C ALA A 206 15.35 11.99 18.59
N LYS A 207 16.05 11.68 17.49
CA LYS A 207 15.42 11.44 16.18
C LYS A 207 14.54 10.18 16.18
N LEU A 208 15.01 9.10 16.82
CA LEU A 208 14.27 7.84 16.96
C LEU A 208 12.97 7.93 17.78
N ARG A 209 12.76 9.00 18.55
CA ARG A 209 11.55 9.22 19.36
C ARG A 209 10.50 10.12 18.68
N LYS A 210 10.78 10.64 17.48
CA LYS A 210 9.93 11.62 16.78
C LYS A 210 9.30 11.09 15.48
N GLU A 211 9.53 9.83 15.16
CA GLU A 211 8.85 9.05 14.11
C GLU A 211 7.95 8.01 14.76
#